data_AF-A0A6B8MEL4-F1
#
_entry.id   AF-A0A6B8MEL4-F1
#
_cell.length_a   1.000
_cell.length_b   1.000
_cell.length_c   1.000
_cell.angle_alpha   90.00
_cell.angle_beta   90.00
_cell.angle_gamma   90.00
#
_symmetry.space_group_name_H-M   'P 1'
#
loop_
_entity.id
_entity.type
_entity.pdbx_description
1 polymer ?
#
loop_
_entity_poly.entity_id
_entity_poly.type
_entity_poly.pdbx_seq_one_letter_code
_entity_poly.pdbx_strand_id
1 'polypeptide(L)'
;MGLPGAGKTTTARILAAKLPAVWFNADEVRLHINKDLGFSPIDRVEHARRMGWLCDRVVEAGFVAVADFVCPTPDARRAFGDAFIVWIDRIEEGRFEDTNRLFVPPESYDVRIRHGETPDSSAQKICEALQQMDGTKKP
;
A
#
# COMPACT_ATOMS: atom_id res chain seq x y z
N MET A 1 1.51 -2.55 1.06
CA MET A 1 0.72 -3.52 1.84
C MET A 1 1.58 -4.25 2.89
N GLY A 2 0.95 -4.96 3.84
CA GLY A 2 1.62 -5.66 4.93
C GLY A 2 0.86 -5.58 6.25
N LEU A 3 1.25 -6.39 7.24
CA LEU A 3 0.57 -6.49 8.53
C LEU A 3 0.53 -5.15 9.30
N PRO A 4 -0.51 -4.88 10.11
CA PRO A 4 -0.52 -3.73 11.03
C PRO A 4 0.71 -3.73 11.93
N GLY A 5 1.41 -2.59 12.01
CA GLY A 5 2.66 -2.48 12.76
C GLY A 5 3.93 -2.79 11.95
N ALA A 6 3.84 -3.29 10.70
CA ALA A 6 5.00 -3.62 9.89
C ALA A 6 5.84 -2.40 9.42
N GLY A 7 5.35 -1.17 9.67
CA GLY A 7 6.04 0.08 9.31
C GLY A 7 5.58 0.72 7.99
N LYS A 8 4.43 0.31 7.45
CA LYS A 8 3.85 0.83 6.19
C LYS A 8 3.76 2.36 6.14
N THR A 9 3.07 2.96 7.12
CA THR A 9 2.86 4.41 7.23
C THR A 9 4.18 5.17 7.29
N THR A 10 5.15 4.65 8.05
CA THR A 10 6.49 5.25 8.14
C THR A 10 7.20 5.24 6.78
N THR A 11 7.20 4.09 6.09
CA THR A 11 7.82 3.97 4.77
C THR A 11 7.09 4.82 3.73
N ALA A 12 5.76 4.84 3.73
CA ALA A 12 4.94 5.64 2.81
C ALA A 12 5.19 7.14 2.98
N ARG A 13 5.30 7.63 4.22
CA ARG A 13 5.62 9.03 4.52
C ARG A 13 6.99 9.44 3.96
N ILE A 14 8.01 8.60 4.14
CA ILE A 14 9.36 8.85 3.59
C ILE A 14 9.32 8.81 2.06
N LEU A 15 8.61 7.84 1.50
CA LEU A 15 8.47 7.70 0.05
C LEU A 15 7.76 8.90 -0.57
N ALA A 16 6.68 9.40 0.04
CA ALA A 16 5.95 10.58 -0.41
C ALA A 16 6.72 11.91 -0.25
N ALA A 17 7.79 11.92 0.55
CA ALA A 17 8.71 13.05 0.61
C ALA A 17 9.82 12.95 -0.46
N LYS A 18 10.20 11.73 -0.87
CA LYS A 18 11.23 11.48 -1.89
C LYS A 18 10.67 11.51 -3.30
N LEU A 19 9.49 10.95 -3.50
CA LEU A 19 8.68 11.08 -4.69
C LEU A 19 7.74 12.25 -4.44
N PRO A 20 7.61 13.24 -5.35
CA PRO A 20 6.60 14.30 -5.22
C PRO A 20 5.19 13.70 -5.42
N ALA A 21 4.73 12.93 -4.44
CA ALA A 21 3.59 12.04 -4.52
C ALA A 21 2.46 12.48 -3.58
N VAL A 22 1.23 12.24 -4.00
CA VAL A 22 0.06 12.35 -3.12
C VAL A 22 -0.03 11.07 -2.29
N TRP A 23 0.01 11.23 -0.97
CA TRP A 23 -0.08 10.11 -0.05
C TRP A 23 -1.50 9.95 0.49
N PHE A 24 -2.10 8.80 0.22
CA PHE A 24 -3.33 8.35 0.85
C PHE A 24 -3.02 7.44 2.04
N ASN A 25 -3.15 7.98 3.25
CA ASN A 25 -3.13 7.20 4.48
C ASN A 25 -4.48 6.49 4.66
N ALA A 26 -4.47 5.16 4.77
CA ALA A 26 -5.69 4.36 4.82
C ALA A 26 -6.56 4.64 6.06
N ASP A 27 -5.94 4.93 7.20
CA ASP A 27 -6.66 5.23 8.44
C ASP A 27 -7.32 6.62 8.36
N GLU A 28 -6.62 7.62 7.82
CA GLU A 28 -7.17 8.96 7.57
C GLU A 28 -8.31 8.93 6.55
N VAL A 29 -8.15 8.19 5.44
CA VAL A 29 -9.21 8.03 4.45
C VAL A 29 -10.42 7.32 5.06
N ARG A 30 -10.20 6.31 5.92
CA ARG A 30 -11.28 5.65 6.66
C ARG A 30 -12.00 6.62 7.59
N LEU A 31 -11.27 7.44 8.33
CA LEU A 31 -11.83 8.39 9.30
C LEU A 31 -12.64 9.50 8.63
N HIS A 32 -12.18 10.00 7.48
CA HIS A 32 -12.70 11.24 6.90
C HIS A 32 -13.57 11.03 5.65
N ILE A 33 -13.22 10.07 4.78
CA ILE A 33 -13.89 9.86 3.49
C ILE A 33 -14.82 8.65 3.58
N ASN A 34 -14.32 7.53 4.08
CA ASN A 34 -15.01 6.24 4.15
C ASN A 34 -15.63 5.97 5.52
N LYS A 35 -16.12 7.03 6.19
CA LYS A 35 -16.66 6.98 7.57
C LYS A 35 -17.93 6.13 7.70
N ASP A 36 -18.58 5.84 6.57
CA ASP A 36 -19.75 4.97 6.46
C ASP A 36 -19.38 3.48 6.54
N LEU A 37 -18.11 3.12 6.32
CA LEU A 37 -17.66 1.74 6.23
C LEU A 37 -17.23 1.18 7.58
N GLY A 38 -17.76 0.01 7.95
CA GLY A 38 -17.31 -0.77 9.09
C GLY A 38 -16.05 -1.60 8.80
N PHE A 39 -15.86 -2.68 9.55
CA PHE A 39 -14.74 -3.61 9.41
C PHE A 39 -15.16 -4.99 8.87
N SER A 40 -16.38 -5.10 8.34
CA SER A 40 -16.86 -6.33 7.71
C SER A 40 -16.04 -6.65 6.45
N PRO A 41 -16.03 -7.91 5.96
CA PRO A 41 -15.31 -8.27 4.74
C PRO A 41 -15.73 -7.41 3.53
N ILE A 42 -17.02 -7.14 3.38
CA ILE A 42 -17.54 -6.32 2.26
C ILE A 42 -17.12 -4.85 2.39
N ASP A 43 -17.11 -4.30 3.62
CA ASP A 43 -16.63 -2.93 3.87
C ASP A 43 -15.13 -2.80 3.59
N ARG A 44 -14.34 -3.83 3.87
CA ARG A 44 -12.89 -3.85 3.59
C ARG A 44 -12.63 -3.84 2.08
N VAL A 45 -13.43 -4.59 1.32
CA VAL A 45 -13.37 -4.60 -0.16
C VAL A 45 -13.79 -3.23 -0.70
N GLU A 46 -14.88 -2.66 -0.22
CA GLU A 46 -15.35 -1.33 -0.68
C GLU A 46 -14.36 -0.22 -0.31
N HIS A 47 -13.75 -0.28 0.88
CA HIS A 47 -12.70 0.65 1.28
C HIS A 47 -11.49 0.55 0.34
N ALA A 48 -11.09 -0.67 -0.05
CA ALA A 48 -10.02 -0.89 -1.02
C ALA A 48 -10.36 -0.31 -2.40
N ARG A 49 -11.59 -0.56 -2.88
CA ARG A 49 -12.08 -0.04 -4.16
C ARG A 49 -12.08 1.49 -4.21
N ARG A 50 -12.59 2.15 -3.17
CA ARG A 50 -12.60 3.61 -3.08
C ARG A 50 -11.19 4.18 -3.00
N MET A 51 -10.28 3.53 -2.25
CA MET A 51 -8.87 3.92 -2.18
C MET A 51 -8.17 3.81 -3.54
N GLY A 52 -8.37 2.71 -4.26
CA GLY A 52 -7.85 2.52 -5.62
C GLY A 52 -8.33 3.62 -6.57
N TRP A 53 -9.64 3.88 -6.58
CA TRP A 53 -10.23 4.95 -7.38
C TRP A 53 -9.65 6.34 -7.05
N LEU A 54 -9.37 6.65 -5.78
CA LEU A 54 -8.71 7.91 -5.40
C LEU A 54 -7.27 7.99 -5.95
N CYS A 55 -6.52 6.89 -5.88
CA CYS A 55 -5.18 6.81 -6.44
C CYS A 55 -5.20 7.01 -7.96
N ASP A 56 -6.15 6.41 -8.66
CA ASP A 56 -6.29 6.56 -10.11
C ASP A 56 -6.52 8.02 -10.52
N ARG A 57 -7.30 8.80 -9.76
CA ARG A 57 -7.51 10.22 -10.06
C ARG A 57 -6.21 11.03 -9.98
N VAL A 58 -5.33 10.68 -9.05
CA VAL A 58 -4.01 11.31 -8.92
C VAL A 58 -3.11 10.93 -10.11
N VAL A 59 -3.12 9.66 -10.49
CA VAL A 59 -2.35 9.15 -11.63
C VAL A 59 -2.84 9.75 -12.96
N GLU A 60 -4.14 9.83 -13.17
CA GLU A 60 -4.75 10.48 -14.34
C GLU A 60 -4.39 11.97 -14.44
N ALA A 61 -4.23 12.64 -13.29
CA ALA A 61 -3.76 14.01 -13.23
C ALA A 61 -2.24 14.17 -13.47
N GLY A 62 -1.52 13.07 -13.71
CA GLY A 62 -0.08 13.07 -14.01
C GLY A 62 0.82 13.04 -12.79
N PHE A 63 0.30 12.71 -11.61
CA PHE A 63 1.06 12.64 -10.36
C PHE A 63 1.24 11.20 -9.86
N VAL A 64 2.19 11.01 -8.94
CA VAL A 64 2.37 9.71 -8.27
C VAL A 64 1.44 9.62 -7.08
N ALA A 65 0.75 8.48 -6.93
CA ALA A 65 -0.02 8.15 -5.74
C ALA A 65 0.70 7.11 -4.89
N VAL A 66 0.72 7.30 -3.57
CA VAL A 66 1.20 6.31 -2.59
C VAL A 66 0.07 5.98 -1.63
N ALA A 67 -0.21 4.69 -1.43
CA ALA A 67 -1.21 4.21 -0.47
C ALA A 67 -0.58 3.24 0.55
N ASP A 68 -0.73 3.52 1.84
CA ASP A 68 -0.14 2.69 2.92
C ASP A 68 -1.06 1.56 3.43
N PHE A 69 -1.95 1.12 2.54
CA PHE A 69 -3.06 0.22 2.84
C PHE A 69 -2.61 -1.19 3.29
N VAL A 70 -3.35 -1.80 4.23
CA VAL A 70 -3.09 -3.17 4.73
C VAL A 70 -3.40 -4.22 3.66
N CYS A 71 -4.50 -4.03 2.90
CA CYS A 71 -5.02 -4.91 1.85
C CYS A 71 -4.90 -6.42 2.14
N PRO A 72 -5.60 -6.93 3.17
CA PRO A 72 -5.32 -8.24 3.74
C PRO A 72 -5.73 -9.42 2.84
N THR A 73 -6.77 -9.26 2.02
CA THR A 73 -7.35 -10.37 1.25
C THR A 73 -7.09 -10.24 -0.26
N PRO A 74 -7.07 -11.35 -1.01
CA PRO A 74 -7.01 -11.33 -2.47
C PRO A 74 -8.13 -10.49 -3.10
N ASP A 75 -9.34 -10.54 -2.55
CA ASP A 75 -10.48 -9.76 -3.06
C ASP A 75 -10.30 -8.26 -2.86
N ALA A 76 -9.78 -7.83 -1.70
CA ALA A 76 -9.48 -6.42 -1.46
C ALA A 76 -8.35 -5.94 -2.40
N ARG A 77 -7.34 -6.78 -2.67
CA ARG A 77 -6.27 -6.44 -3.62
C ARG A 77 -6.81 -6.28 -5.03
N ARG A 78 -7.65 -7.21 -5.47
CA ARG A 78 -8.32 -7.14 -6.78
C ARG A 78 -9.23 -5.92 -6.89
N ALA A 79 -9.95 -5.58 -5.83
CA ALA A 79 -10.83 -4.42 -5.80
C ALA A 79 -10.06 -3.09 -5.81
N PHE A 80 -8.84 -3.06 -5.25
CA PHE A 80 -7.96 -1.89 -5.33
C PHE A 80 -7.52 -1.61 -6.78
N GLY A 81 -7.28 -2.67 -7.57
CA GLY A 81 -6.84 -2.57 -8.96
C GLY A 81 -5.34 -2.75 -9.12
N ASP A 82 -4.86 -2.51 -10.35
CA ASP A 82 -3.45 -2.66 -10.70
C ASP A 82 -2.60 -1.54 -10.08
N ALA A 83 -1.51 -1.91 -9.43
CA ALA A 83 -0.60 -0.98 -8.78
C ALA A 83 0.81 -1.56 -8.70
N PHE A 84 1.79 -0.69 -8.45
CA PHE A 84 3.12 -1.12 -8.01
C PHE A 84 3.06 -1.59 -6.55
N ILE A 85 3.19 -2.89 -6.33
CA ILE A 85 2.98 -3.55 -5.04
C ILE A 85 4.29 -3.61 -4.26
N VAL A 86 4.34 -2.78 -3.21
CA VAL A 86 5.35 -2.91 -2.13
C VAL A 86 4.77 -3.74 -0.99
N TRP A 87 5.35 -4.92 -0.75
CA TRP A 87 5.04 -5.76 0.40
C TRP A 87 6.03 -5.52 1.55
N ILE A 88 5.54 -4.89 2.62
CA ILE A 88 6.28 -4.68 3.86
C ILE A 88 6.11 -5.92 4.75
N ASP A 89 7.11 -6.78 4.72
CA ASP A 89 7.16 -8.11 5.32
C ASP A 89 8.24 -8.19 6.40
N ARG A 90 8.07 -7.37 7.43
CA ARG A 90 9.03 -7.21 8.53
C ARG A 90 8.65 -7.94 9.81
N ILE A 91 7.40 -8.37 9.92
CA ILE A 91 6.84 -8.96 11.13
C ILE A 91 6.03 -10.19 10.75
N GLU A 92 6.09 -11.21 11.59
CA GLU A 92 5.29 -12.43 11.44
C GLU A 92 3.86 -12.23 11.96
N GLU A 93 3.68 -11.42 13.00
CA GLU A 93 2.39 -11.11 13.60
C GLU A 93 2.23 -9.60 13.85
N GLY A 94 1.08 -9.06 13.46
CA GLY A 94 0.67 -7.70 13.75
C GLY A 94 -0.04 -7.56 15.09
N ARG A 95 -0.37 -6.32 15.45
CA ARG A 95 -1.00 -5.97 16.76
C ARG A 95 -2.48 -6.35 16.87
N PHE A 96 -3.12 -6.76 15.78
CA PHE A 96 -4.55 -7.05 15.74
C PHE A 96 -4.77 -8.50 15.31
N GLU A 97 -5.29 -9.32 16.21
CA GLU A 97 -5.45 -10.76 16.02
C GLU A 97 -6.42 -11.10 14.86
N ASP A 98 -7.49 -10.31 14.71
CA ASP A 98 -8.43 -10.44 13.59
C ASP A 98 -7.72 -10.30 12.24
N THR A 99 -6.77 -9.38 12.16
CA THR A 99 -6.03 -9.07 10.94
C THR A 99 -4.95 -10.10 10.68
N ASN A 100 -4.30 -10.64 11.72
CA ASN A 100 -3.35 -11.75 11.58
C ASN A 100 -4.03 -12.98 10.98
N ARG A 101 -5.25 -13.30 11.42
CA ARG A 101 -6.03 -14.43 10.90
C ARG A 101 -6.51 -14.24 9.45
N LEU A 102 -6.70 -12.99 9.02
CA LEU A 102 -7.22 -12.65 7.70
C LEU A 102 -6.14 -12.34 6.66
N PHE A 103 -4.91 -12.05 7.08
CA PHE A 103 -3.86 -11.63 6.17
C PHE A 103 -3.38 -12.80 5.34
N VAL A 104 -3.63 -12.73 4.03
CA VAL A 104 -3.09 -13.65 3.04
C VAL A 104 -1.93 -12.95 2.36
N PRO A 105 -0.69 -13.46 2.49
CA PRO A 105 0.46 -12.95 1.75
C PRO A 105 0.15 -12.78 0.25
N PRO A 106 0.68 -11.75 -0.41
CA PRO A 106 0.43 -11.56 -1.84
C PRO A 106 1.15 -12.63 -2.66
N GLU A 107 0.49 -13.16 -3.68
CA GLU A 107 1.10 -14.10 -4.63
C GLU A 107 2.13 -13.40 -5.53
N SER A 108 1.90 -12.11 -5.83
CA SER A 108 2.77 -11.27 -6.65
C SER A 108 3.05 -9.93 -5.98
N TYR A 109 4.27 -9.43 -6.12
CA TYR A 109 4.71 -8.12 -5.66
C TYR A 109 5.90 -7.62 -6.48
N ASP A 110 6.09 -6.31 -6.56
CA ASP A 110 7.24 -5.71 -7.25
C ASP A 110 8.44 -5.56 -6.30
N VAL A 111 8.18 -5.15 -5.05
CA VAL A 111 9.22 -4.99 -4.02
C VAL A 111 8.77 -5.62 -2.72
N ARG A 112 9.61 -6.50 -2.16
CA ARG A 112 9.46 -7.02 -0.80
C ARG A 112 10.51 -6.43 0.12
N ILE A 113 10.04 -5.89 1.25
CA ILE A 113 10.86 -5.30 2.32
C ILE A 113 10.85 -6.26 3.50
N ARG A 114 12.02 -6.80 3.85
CA ARG A 114 12.19 -7.84 4.88
C ARG A 114 12.65 -7.26 6.21
N HIS A 115 12.64 -8.11 7.23
CA HIS A 115 13.21 -7.81 8.54
C HIS A 115 14.66 -7.30 8.43
N GLY A 116 15.01 -6.29 9.22
CA GLY A 116 16.32 -5.63 9.21
C GLY A 116 16.49 -4.49 8.20
N GLU A 117 15.62 -4.36 7.20
CA GLU A 117 15.64 -3.20 6.29
C GLU A 117 15.06 -1.96 7.00
N THR A 118 15.79 -0.84 7.02
CA THR A 118 15.33 0.40 7.66
C THR A 118 14.30 1.12 6.78
N PRO A 119 13.47 2.03 7.32
CA PRO A 119 12.55 2.83 6.50
C PRO A 119 13.25 3.57 5.35
N ASP A 120 14.42 4.16 5.59
CA ASP A 120 15.20 4.87 4.56
C ASP A 120 15.75 3.94 3.48
N SER A 121 16.38 2.81 3.85
CA SER A 121 16.91 1.86 2.87
C SER A 121 15.78 1.23 2.05
N SER A 122 14.62 1.04 2.67
CA SER A 122 13.42 0.54 1.99
C SER A 122 12.88 1.56 0.99
N ALA A 123 12.79 2.83 1.38
CA ALA A 123 12.35 3.88 0.47
C ALA A 123 13.31 4.02 -0.73
N GLN A 124 14.62 3.95 -0.50
CA GLN A 124 15.63 3.96 -1.56
C GLN A 124 15.44 2.79 -2.55
N LYS A 125 15.31 1.57 -2.03
CA LYS A 125 15.06 0.36 -2.83
C LYS A 125 13.77 0.45 -3.66
N ILE A 126 12.71 1.04 -3.11
CA ILE A 126 11.46 1.27 -3.83
C ILE A 126 11.67 2.27 -4.98
N CYS A 127 12.36 3.39 -4.73
CA CYS A 127 12.66 4.37 -5.77
C CYS A 127 13.50 3.77 -6.92
N GLU A 128 14.50 2.95 -6.60
CA GLU A 128 15.34 2.28 -7.61
C GLU A 128 14.51 1.32 -8.48
N ALA A 129 13.61 0.55 -7.86
CA ALA A 129 12.73 -0.37 -8.59
C ALA A 129 11.75 0.38 -9.51
N LEU A 130 11.20 1.51 -9.05
CA LEU A 130 10.34 2.37 -9.88
C LEU A 130 11.09 2.93 -11.10
N GLN A 131 12.33 3.39 -10.92
CA GLN A 131 13.17 3.89 -12.02
C GLN A 131 13.46 2.80 -13.07
N GLN A 132 13.68 1.56 -12.64
CA GLN A 132 13.88 0.42 -13.55
C GLN A 132 12.61 0.09 -14.35
N MET A 133 11.43 0.26 -13.74
CA MET A 133 10.14 0.06 -14.41
C MET A 133 9.87 1.12 -15.47
N ASP A 134 10.19 2.39 -15.20
CA ASP A 134 10.05 3.47 -16.19
C ASP A 134 11.08 3.34 -17.32
N GLY A 135 12.30 2.89 -17.00
CA GLY A 135 13.37 2.67 -17.97
C GLY A 135 13.09 1.51 -18.95
N THR A 136 12.28 0.52 -18.55
CA THR A 136 11.90 -0.64 -19.39
C THR A 136 10.71 -0.36 -20.31
N LYS A 137 10.03 0.79 -20.15
CA LYS A 137 9.00 1.28 -21.10
C LYS A 137 9.57 2.01 -22.32
N LYS A 138 10.90 2.05 -22.53
CA LYS A 138 11.53 2.45 -23.80
C LYS A 138 11.77 1.20 -24.67
N PRO A 139 11.22 1.16 -25.89
CA PRO A 139 11.78 1.90 -27.02
C PRO A 139 10.95 3.10 -27.47
#